data_AF-A0A3D6AJP4-F1
#
_entry.id   AF-A0A3D6AJP4-F1
#
_cell.length_a   1.000
_cell.length_b   1.000
_cell.length_c   1.000
_cell.angle_alpha   90.00
_cell.angle_beta   90.00
_cell.angle_gamma   90.00
#
_symmetry.space_group_name_H-M   'P 1'
#
loop_
_entity.id
_entity.type
_entity.pdbx_description
1 polymer ?
#
loop_
_entity_poly.entity_id
_entity_poly.type
_entity_poly.pdbx_seq_one_letter_code
_entity_poly.pdbx_strand_id
1 'polypeptide(L)'
;MLEHTMRNWPQETKQALRLLAAARYFLPEYLDCPAEQEQQYHACLRQGECQAALEILEQIGGLHTSHDNEAHFWKELFYAAQQMGLPEHAARCQEQLAIIAEIQRLQG
;
A
#
# COMPACT_ATOMS: atom_id res chain seq x y z
N MET A 1 33.48 -3.13 6.04
CA MET A 1 32.62 -4.31 6.26
C MET A 1 31.41 -3.82 7.03
N LEU A 2 30.30 -3.52 6.35
CA LEU A 2 29.07 -3.10 7.00
C LEU A 2 28.30 -4.35 7.36
N GLU A 3 28.29 -4.67 8.66
CA GLU A 3 27.43 -5.69 9.23
C GLU A 3 25.98 -5.31 8.88
N HIS A 4 25.41 -5.98 7.88
CA HIS A 4 23.97 -6.00 7.68
C HIS A 4 23.39 -6.76 8.88
N THR A 5 23.25 -6.07 10.01
CA THR A 5 22.42 -6.54 11.11
C THR A 5 21.03 -6.68 10.49
N MET A 6 20.65 -7.92 10.15
CA MET A 6 19.29 -8.25 9.76
C MET A 6 18.42 -7.79 10.93
N ARG A 7 17.85 -6.60 10.80
CA ARG A 7 17.03 -5.98 11.82
C ARG A 7 15.96 -7.04 12.13
N ASN A 8 15.99 -7.58 13.34
CA ASN A 8 15.07 -8.64 13.75
C ASN A 8 13.70 -8.01 13.96
N TRP A 9 13.04 -7.72 12.85
CA TRP A 9 11.71 -7.16 12.85
C TRP A 9 10.74 -8.17 13.44
N PRO A 10 9.78 -7.70 14.25
CA PRO A 10 8.63 -8.51 14.68
C PRO A 10 7.96 -9.17 13.47
N GLN A 11 7.36 -10.34 13.69
CA GLN A 11 6.67 -11.08 12.63
C GLN A 11 5.54 -10.24 12.01
N GLU A 12 4.83 -9.47 12.84
CA GLU A 12 3.79 -8.53 12.42
C GLU A 12 4.34 -7.46 11.48
N THR A 13 5.48 -6.84 11.83
CA THR A 13 6.12 -5.84 10.97
C THR A 13 6.60 -6.45 9.65
N LYS A 14 7.15 -7.68 9.67
CA LYS A 14 7.53 -8.38 8.43
C LYS A 14 6.32 -8.64 7.54
N GLN A 15 5.19 -9.00 8.13
CA GLN A 15 3.96 -9.25 7.38
C GLN A 15 3.41 -7.94 6.80
N ALA A 16 3.40 -6.87 7.58
CA ALA A 16 2.99 -5.54 7.14
C ALA A 16 3.86 -5.05 5.96
N LEU A 17 5.19 -5.21 6.04
CA LEU A 17 6.12 -4.87 4.95
C LEU A 17 5.87 -5.68 3.67
N ARG A 18 5.53 -6.98 3.80
CA ARG A 18 5.18 -7.81 2.64
C ARG A 18 3.91 -7.33 1.96
N LEU A 19 2.90 -6.96 2.75
CA LEU A 19 1.63 -6.44 2.22
C LEU A 19 1.81 -5.08 1.55
N LEU A 20 2.63 -4.19 2.13
CA LEU A 20 3.00 -2.92 1.48
C LEU A 20 3.74 -3.14 0.16
N ALA A 21 4.67 -4.10 0.12
CA ALA A 21 5.37 -4.46 -1.12
C ALA A 21 4.42 -5.06 -2.16
N ALA A 22 3.46 -5.90 -1.74
CA ALA A 22 2.45 -6.46 -2.61
C ALA A 22 1.51 -5.38 -3.17
N ALA A 23 1.06 -4.44 -2.33
CA ALA A 23 0.31 -3.27 -2.78
C ALA A 23 1.11 -2.49 -3.83
N ARG A 24 2.37 -2.12 -3.54
CA ARG A 24 3.23 -1.43 -4.52
C ARG A 24 3.38 -2.20 -5.83
N TYR A 25 3.44 -3.54 -5.81
CA TYR A 25 3.53 -4.36 -7.02
C TYR A 25 2.27 -4.24 -7.91
N PHE A 26 1.08 -4.14 -7.30
CA PHE A 26 -0.17 -3.97 -8.03
C PHE A 26 -0.39 -2.54 -8.57
N LEU A 27 0.46 -1.58 -8.22
CA LEU A 27 0.52 -0.28 -8.90
C LEU A 27 1.29 -0.44 -10.22
N PRO A 28 0.62 -0.37 -11.40
CA PRO A 28 1.30 -0.43 -12.69
C PRO A 28 2.43 0.60 -12.82
N GLU A 29 3.52 0.22 -13.50
CA GLU A 29 4.68 1.10 -13.76
C GLU A 29 4.33 2.33 -14.63
N TYR A 30 3.21 2.29 -15.35
CA TYR A 30 2.70 3.40 -16.16
C TYR A 30 1.80 4.36 -15.37
N LEU A 31 1.47 4.04 -14.12
CA LEU A 31 0.94 5.05 -13.21
C LEU A 31 2.09 6.01 -12.97
N ASP A 32 1.86 7.27 -13.29
CA ASP A 32 2.77 8.40 -13.04
C ASP A 32 2.88 8.62 -11.52
N CYS A 33 3.37 7.59 -10.82
CA CYS A 33 3.71 7.64 -9.42
C CYS A 33 4.79 8.72 -9.33
N PRO A 34 4.51 9.85 -8.65
CA PRO A 34 5.48 10.91 -8.54
C PRO A 34 6.76 10.34 -7.97
N ALA A 35 7.88 10.48 -8.69
CA ALA A 35 9.16 9.91 -8.27
C ALA A 35 9.54 10.32 -6.84
N GLU A 36 9.09 11.50 -6.40
CA GLU A 36 9.23 11.97 -5.03
C GLU A 36 8.45 11.11 -4.01
N GLN A 37 7.19 10.76 -4.29
CA GLN A 37 6.37 9.91 -3.42
C GLN A 37 6.93 8.48 -3.35
N GLU A 38 7.41 7.94 -4.47
CA GLU A 38 8.08 6.63 -4.46
C GLU A 38 9.37 6.65 -3.62
N GLN A 39 10.19 7.70 -3.75
CA GLN A 39 11.39 7.86 -2.94
C GLN A 39 11.07 8.00 -1.45
N GLN A 40 10.02 8.76 -1.11
CA GLN A 40 9.52 8.90 0.25
C GLN A 40 9.04 7.56 0.82
N TYR A 41 8.27 6.79 0.03
CA TYR A 41 7.83 5.45 0.42
C TYR A 41 9.01 4.56 0.80
N HIS A 42 10.02 4.47 -0.07
CA HIS A 42 11.22 3.69 0.21
C HIS A 42 12.03 4.24 1.39
N ALA A 43 12.04 5.55 1.62
CA ALA A 43 12.68 6.16 2.78
C ALA A 43 11.99 5.77 4.09
N CYS A 44 10.65 5.79 4.14
CA CYS A 44 9.86 5.35 5.28
C CYS A 44 10.11 3.87 5.59
N LEU A 45 10.15 2.99 4.57
CA LEU A 45 10.45 1.57 4.77
C LEU A 45 11.84 1.33 5.37
N ARG A 46 12.87 2.07 4.92
CA ARG A 46 14.23 1.97 5.49
C ARG A 46 14.27 2.41 6.94
N GLN A 47 13.46 3.38 7.31
CA GLN A 47 13.37 3.89 8.68
C GLN A 47 12.55 2.96 9.58
N GLY A 48 11.58 2.22 9.01
CA GLY A 48 10.64 1.39 9.76
C GLY A 48 9.25 1.98 9.89
N GLU A 49 9.01 3.11 9.26
CA GLU A 49 7.77 3.88 9.36
C GLU A 49 6.72 3.26 8.43
N CYS A 50 6.22 2.09 8.83
CA CYS A 50 5.26 1.32 8.03
C CYS A 50 3.94 2.06 7.83
N GLN A 51 3.50 2.84 8.83
CA GLN A 51 2.31 3.69 8.72
C GLN A 51 2.50 4.81 7.70
N ALA A 52 3.61 5.54 7.76
CA ALA A 52 3.91 6.59 6.79
C ALA A 52 4.05 6.02 5.36
N ALA A 53 4.66 4.84 5.23
CA ALA A 53 4.73 4.14 3.94
C ALA A 53 3.34 3.74 3.42
N LEU A 54 2.42 3.34 4.30
CA LEU A 54 1.04 3.05 3.96
C LEU A 54 0.31 4.31 3.47
N GLU A 55 0.45 5.44 4.18
CA GLU A 55 -0.16 6.73 3.82
C GLU A 55 0.27 7.20 2.43
N ILE A 56 1.55 7.03 2.09
CA ILE A 56 2.06 7.40 0.77
C ILE A 56 1.42 6.53 -0.31
N LEU A 57 1.30 5.22 -0.08
CA LEU A 57 0.61 4.34 -1.03
C LEU A 57 -0.87 4.71 -1.17
N GLU A 58 -1.58 5.02 -0.09
CA GLU A 58 -2.98 5.51 -0.17
C GLU A 58 -3.09 6.78 -1.02
N GLN A 59 -2.16 7.73 -0.86
CA GLN A 59 -2.12 8.95 -1.68
C GLN A 59 -1.90 8.64 -3.16
N ILE A 60 -0.94 7.76 -3.48
CA ILE A 60 -0.68 7.31 -4.85
C ILE A 60 -1.93 6.63 -5.44
N GLY A 61 -2.55 5.73 -4.67
CA GLY A 61 -3.78 5.03 -5.07
C GLY A 61 -4.94 5.99 -5.34
N GLY A 62 -5.12 7.02 -4.51
CA GLY A 62 -6.18 8.00 -4.69
C GLY A 62 -6.03 8.87 -5.95
N LEU A 63 -4.82 8.99 -6.50
CA LEU A 63 -4.57 9.69 -7.77
C LEU A 63 -4.93 8.85 -9.00
N HIS A 64 -5.15 7.55 -8.82
CA HIS A 64 -5.21 6.58 -9.90
C HIS A 64 -6.44 5.69 -9.78
N THR A 65 -7.50 6.05 -10.50
CA THR A 65 -8.76 5.29 -10.53
C THR A 65 -9.00 4.69 -11.92
N SER A 66 -9.73 3.57 -11.98
CA SER A 66 -10.14 2.83 -13.19
C SER A 66 -9.09 1.90 -13.81
N HIS A 67 -8.31 1.20 -13.00
CA HIS A 67 -7.38 0.15 -13.48
C HIS A 67 -7.83 -1.25 -13.07
N ASP A 68 -7.61 -2.25 -13.93
CA ASP A 68 -8.00 -3.65 -13.66
C ASP A 68 -7.39 -4.21 -12.36
N ASN A 69 -6.19 -3.75 -11.98
CA ASN A 69 -5.48 -4.20 -10.79
C ASN A 69 -5.74 -3.33 -9.55
N GLU A 70 -6.54 -2.27 -9.66
CA GLU A 70 -6.80 -1.32 -8.57
C GLU A 70 -7.45 -2.02 -7.37
N ALA A 71 -8.35 -2.96 -7.61
CA ALA A 71 -8.98 -3.75 -6.55
C ALA A 71 -7.95 -4.60 -5.77
N HIS A 72 -6.94 -5.15 -6.45
CA HIS A 72 -5.87 -5.91 -5.80
C HIS A 72 -4.97 -5.02 -4.96
N PHE A 73 -4.62 -3.83 -5.49
CA PHE A 73 -3.86 -2.82 -4.78
C PHE A 73 -4.52 -2.42 -3.44
N TRP A 74 -5.78 -1.99 -3.46
CA TRP A 74 -6.50 -1.55 -2.26
C TRP A 74 -6.74 -2.68 -1.27
N LYS A 75 -6.88 -3.93 -1.76
CA LYS A 75 -7.02 -5.11 -0.92
C LYS A 75 -5.74 -5.42 -0.13
N GLU A 76 -4.58 -5.32 -0.76
CA GLU A 76 -3.30 -5.52 -0.06
C GLU A 76 -3.05 -4.39 0.96
N LEU A 77 -3.40 -3.14 0.63
CA LEU A 77 -3.36 -2.02 1.57
C LEU A 77 -4.29 -2.20 2.77
N PHE A 78 -5.51 -2.66 2.53
CA PHE A 78 -6.46 -3.00 3.60
C PHE A 78 -5.86 -4.02 4.58
N TYR A 79 -5.27 -5.09 4.07
CA TYR A 79 -4.63 -6.09 4.93
C TYR A 79 -3.40 -5.52 5.64
N ALA A 80 -2.61 -4.66 4.99
CA ALA A 80 -1.50 -3.98 5.63
C ALA A 80 -1.97 -3.13 6.82
N ALA A 81 -3.04 -2.34 6.63
CA ALA A 81 -3.64 -1.52 7.69
C ALA A 81 -4.18 -2.38 8.84
N GLN A 82 -4.83 -3.50 8.55
CA GLN A 82 -5.30 -4.46 9.56
C GLN A 82 -4.15 -5.06 10.38
N GLN A 83 -3.06 -5.48 9.72
CA GLN A 83 -1.87 -6.03 10.39
C GLN A 83 -1.14 -5.00 11.25
N MET A 84 -1.24 -3.72 10.92
CA MET A 84 -0.65 -2.63 11.70
C MET A 84 -1.58 -2.08 12.79
N GLY A 85 -2.82 -2.58 12.90
CA GLY A 85 -3.80 -2.08 13.86
C GLY A 85 -4.28 -0.66 13.56
N LEU A 86 -4.39 -0.31 12.28
CA LEU A 86 -4.78 1.01 11.77
C LEU A 86 -6.24 0.99 11.23
N PRO A 87 -7.26 1.04 12.10
CA PRO A 87 -8.65 0.85 11.69
C PRO A 87 -9.17 1.93 10.75
N GLU A 88 -8.72 3.18 10.89
CA GLU A 88 -9.13 4.30 10.04
C GLU A 88 -8.62 4.15 8.59
N HIS A 89 -7.40 3.61 8.43
CA HIS A 89 -6.85 3.30 7.11
C HIS A 89 -7.54 2.08 6.48
N ALA A 90 -7.80 1.06 7.28
CA ALA A 90 -8.55 -0.11 6.82
C ALA A 90 -9.97 0.27 6.35
N ALA A 91 -10.65 1.15 7.08
CA ALA A 91 -11.97 1.66 6.69
C ALA A 91 -11.91 2.40 5.34
N ARG A 92 -10.94 3.32 5.17
CA ARG A 92 -10.73 4.04 3.90
C ARG A 92 -10.47 3.11 2.73
N CYS A 93 -9.60 2.10 2.92
CA CYS A 93 -9.33 1.10 1.88
C CYS A 93 -10.60 0.30 1.52
N GLN A 94 -11.42 -0.03 2.52
CA GLN A 94 -12.67 -0.74 2.32
C GLN A 94 -13.70 0.10 1.55
N GLU A 95 -13.76 1.41 1.80
CA GLU A 95 -14.57 2.35 1.01
C GLU A 95 -14.14 2.37 -0.46
N GLN A 96 -12.83 2.43 -0.73
CA GLN A 96 -12.29 2.39 -2.10
C GLN A 96 -12.65 1.07 -2.81
N LEU A 97 -12.51 -0.06 -2.14
CA LEU A 97 -12.91 -1.37 -2.69
C LEU A 97 -14.40 -1.41 -3.04
N ALA A 98 -15.27 -0.81 -2.22
CA ALA A 98 -16.70 -0.73 -2.51
C ALA A 98 -17.00 0.14 -3.74
N ILE A 99 -16.31 1.26 -3.90
CA ILE A 99 -16.42 2.14 -5.06
C ILE A 99 -16.00 1.39 -6.34
N ILE A 100 -14.85 0.72 -6.32
CA ILE A 100 -14.34 -0.04 -7.47
C ILE A 100 -15.30 -1.16 -7.86
N ALA A 101 -15.81 -1.91 -6.87
CA ALA A 101 -16.78 -2.97 -7.12
C ALA A 101 -18.07 -2.45 -7.78
N GLU A 102 -18.56 -1.28 -7.38
CA GLU A 102 -19.75 -0.66 -8.00
C GLU A 102 -19.44 -0.18 -9.43
N ILE A 103 -18.28 0.43 -9.68
CA ILE A 103 -17.85 0.83 -11.03
C ILE A 103 -17.77 -0.38 -11.96
N GLN A 104 -17.15 -1.47 -11.52
CA GLN A 104 -17.04 -2.70 -12.29
C GLN A 104 -18.41 -3.32 -12.58
N ARG A 105 -19.35 -3.25 -11.63
CA ARG A 105 -20.73 -3.71 -11.82
C ARG A 105 -21.47 -2.89 -12.89
N LEU A 106 -21.23 -1.58 -12.96
CA LEU A 106 -21.88 -0.69 -13.93
C LEU A 106 -21.31 -0.81 -15.35
N GLN A 107 -20.09 -1.34 -15.49
CA GLN A 107 -19.40 -1.52 -16.77
C GLN A 107 -19.59 -2.91 -17.41
N GLY A 108 -20.11 -3.89 -16.66
CA GLY A 108 -20.43 -5.25 -17.13
C GLY A 108 -21.91 -5.44 -17.43
#